data_AF-A0A7V0TZ89-F1
#
_entry.id   AF-A0A7V0TZ89-F1
#
_cell.length_a   1.000
_cell.length_b   1.000
_cell.length_c   1.000
_cell.angle_alpha   90.00
_cell.angle_beta   90.00
_cell.angle_gamma   90.00
#
_symmetry.space_group_name_H-M   'P 1'
#
loop_
_entity.id
_entity.type
_entity.pdbx_description
1 polymer ?
#
loop_
_entity_poly.entity_id
_entity_poly.type
_entity_poly.pdbx_seq_one_letter_code
_entity_poly.pdbx_strand_id
1 'polypeptide(L)'
;MLKTPQTSSIPTFAQCQQIWDELHTAPNVRRHSQLVADIAVYLGKRLIEAGETMDLTLVEAGALLHDALRFVGMPDIKLSHFAIPPSFEDIRAWQEQNQKYAGLNHAQAICAELLARGYDKSLADVIRKHDFDRIIDPEDGVDTWEQKLVFYADKRVCHDQIVILKERFQDIIERYPRFAGDPDHQLKFAAIFDLEEELFRLVGLEADRLGEYLD
;
A
#
# COMPACT_ATOMS: atom_id res chain seq x y z
N MET A 1 10.70 11.40 -29.07
CA MET A 1 10.51 9.93 -29.01
C MET A 1 11.19 9.44 -27.75
N LEU A 2 10.45 9.26 -26.66
CA LEU A 2 10.99 8.63 -25.46
C LEU A 2 11.04 7.12 -25.74
N LYS A 3 12.23 6.54 -25.62
CA LYS A 3 12.46 5.10 -25.77
C LYS A 3 11.62 4.39 -24.71
N THR A 4 10.69 3.55 -25.13
CA THR A 4 10.06 2.56 -24.25
C THR A 4 11.19 1.71 -23.66
N PRO A 5 11.39 1.65 -22.34
CA PRO A 5 12.30 0.66 -21.78
C PRO A 5 11.67 -0.71 -22.05
N GLN A 6 12.42 -1.63 -22.66
CA GLN A 6 12.26 -3.02 -22.21
C GLN A 6 12.50 -2.99 -20.70
N THR A 7 11.73 -3.69 -19.88
CA THR A 7 12.30 -4.48 -18.77
C THR A 7 11.24 -5.08 -17.87
N SER A 8 11.34 -6.40 -17.68
CA SER A 8 10.95 -7.12 -16.46
C SER A 8 11.79 -6.61 -15.27
N SER A 9 11.66 -5.33 -14.92
CA SER A 9 12.36 -4.67 -13.82
C SER A 9 11.39 -4.06 -12.83
N ILE A 10 11.89 -3.76 -11.64
CA ILE A 10 11.19 -2.99 -10.62
C ILE A 10 11.47 -1.50 -10.87
N PRO A 11 10.46 -0.61 -10.85
CA PRO A 11 10.67 0.81 -11.03
C PRO A 11 11.48 1.41 -9.87
N THR A 12 12.39 2.31 -10.22
CA THR A 12 13.08 3.18 -9.26
C THR A 12 12.13 4.18 -8.61
N PHE A 13 12.52 4.77 -7.47
CA PHE A 13 11.81 5.88 -6.84
C PHE A 13 11.38 6.98 -7.83
N ALA A 14 12.30 7.45 -8.68
CA ALA A 14 12.01 8.50 -9.67
C ALA A 14 10.96 8.04 -10.71
N GLN A 15 11.00 6.76 -11.10
CA GLN A 15 9.98 6.20 -11.99
C GLN A 15 8.63 6.05 -11.27
N CYS A 16 8.60 5.67 -9.99
CA CYS A 16 7.36 5.66 -9.20
C CYS A 16 6.72 7.05 -9.13
N GLN A 17 7.52 8.10 -8.93
CA GLN A 17 7.03 9.48 -8.94
C GLN A 17 6.49 9.88 -10.32
N GLN A 18 7.18 9.50 -11.41
CA GLN A 18 6.70 9.73 -12.76
C GLN A 18 5.37 8.98 -13.03
N ILE A 19 5.23 7.75 -12.54
CA ILE A 19 3.98 6.98 -12.64
C ILE A 19 2.85 7.72 -11.90
N TRP A 20 3.10 8.27 -10.72
CA TRP A 20 2.10 9.08 -10.01
C TRP A 20 1.68 10.32 -10.80
N ASP A 21 2.60 10.98 -11.49
CA ASP A 21 2.30 12.14 -12.34
C ASP A 21 1.44 11.73 -13.53
N GLU A 22 1.83 10.68 -14.24
CA GLU A 22 1.09 10.16 -15.40
C GLU A 22 -0.30 9.62 -15.03
N LEU A 23 -0.46 9.09 -13.82
CA LEU A 23 -1.72 8.56 -13.32
C LEU A 23 -2.55 9.60 -12.54
N HIS A 24 -2.12 10.85 -12.45
CA HIS A 24 -2.80 11.87 -11.65
C HIS A 24 -3.06 11.40 -10.20
N THR A 25 -2.14 10.63 -9.62
CA THR A 25 -2.30 10.10 -8.26
C THR A 25 -2.43 11.25 -7.27
N ALA A 26 -3.47 11.23 -6.45
CA ALA A 26 -3.85 12.36 -5.61
C ALA A 26 -2.75 12.73 -4.59
N PRO A 27 -2.54 14.02 -4.28
CA PRO A 27 -1.47 14.45 -3.37
C PRO A 27 -1.51 13.78 -1.99
N ASN A 28 -2.70 13.59 -1.42
CA ASN A 28 -2.88 12.89 -0.14
C ASN A 28 -2.55 11.40 -0.23
N VAL A 29 -2.82 10.77 -1.38
CA VAL A 29 -2.45 9.37 -1.64
C VAL A 29 -0.92 9.25 -1.79
N ARG A 30 -0.27 10.18 -2.50
CA ARG A 30 1.20 10.21 -2.60
C ARG A 30 1.87 10.35 -1.23
N ARG A 31 1.36 11.25 -0.37
CA ARG A 31 1.87 11.40 1.01
C ARG A 31 1.71 10.13 1.83
N HIS A 32 0.54 9.51 1.74
CA HIS A 32 0.28 8.21 2.36
C HIS A 32 1.29 7.16 1.89
N SER A 33 1.36 6.92 0.57
CA SER A 33 2.23 5.90 -0.02
C SER A 33 3.71 6.16 0.23
N GLN A 34 4.14 7.42 0.31
CA GLN A 34 5.51 7.76 0.72
C GLN A 34 5.79 7.30 2.15
N LEU A 35 4.90 7.61 3.10
CA LEU A 35 5.09 7.22 4.50
C LEU A 35 5.03 5.69 4.68
N VAL A 36 4.18 5.00 3.90
CA VAL A 36 4.17 3.54 3.83
C VAL A 36 5.52 3.01 3.33
N ALA A 37 6.08 3.60 2.28
CA ALA A 37 7.39 3.21 1.75
C ALA A 37 8.52 3.46 2.77
N ASP A 38 8.50 4.59 3.46
CA ASP A 38 9.48 4.94 4.49
C ASP A 38 9.48 3.90 5.62
N ILE A 39 8.28 3.53 6.12
CA ILE A 39 8.12 2.47 7.13
C ILE A 39 8.60 1.12 6.59
N ALA A 40 8.13 0.71 5.41
CA ALA A 40 8.40 -0.60 4.85
C ALA A 40 9.90 -0.80 4.57
N VAL A 41 10.57 0.22 4.02
CA VAL A 41 12.01 0.20 3.76
C VAL A 41 12.81 0.26 5.07
N TYR A 42 12.39 1.06 6.05
CA TYR A 42 13.04 1.08 7.36
C TYR A 42 13.02 -0.30 8.02
N LEU A 43 11.84 -0.90 8.15
CA LEU A 43 11.68 -2.23 8.75
C LEU A 43 12.39 -3.31 7.92
N GLY A 44 12.36 -3.22 6.58
CA GLY A 44 13.10 -4.11 5.70
C GLY A 44 14.62 -4.05 5.92
N LYS A 45 15.21 -2.87 6.09
CA LYS A 45 16.63 -2.71 6.43
C LYS A 45 16.96 -3.38 7.77
N ARG A 46 16.11 -3.20 8.78
CA ARG A 46 16.27 -3.82 10.10
C ARG A 46 16.17 -5.34 10.06
N LEU A 47 15.29 -5.89 9.23
CA LEU A 47 15.20 -7.33 9.00
C LEU A 47 16.44 -7.88 8.29
N ILE A 48 16.98 -7.16 7.30
CA ILE A 48 18.24 -7.53 6.64
C ILE A 48 19.40 -7.53 7.64
N GLU A 49 19.47 -6.54 8.54
CA GLU A 49 20.44 -6.53 9.65
C GLU A 49 20.27 -7.73 10.60
N ALA A 50 19.03 -8.20 10.79
CA ALA A 50 18.70 -9.39 11.57
C ALA A 50 18.94 -10.71 10.82
N GLY A 51 19.38 -10.68 9.56
CA GLY A 51 19.77 -11.84 8.76
C GLY A 51 18.73 -12.32 7.74
N GLU A 52 17.61 -11.61 7.59
CA GLU A 52 16.61 -11.90 6.56
C GLU A 52 17.08 -11.45 5.16
N THR A 53 16.49 -12.02 4.10
CA THR A 53 16.79 -11.65 2.71
C THR A 53 15.52 -11.20 2.00
N MET A 54 15.60 -10.06 1.30
CA MET A 54 14.50 -9.48 0.52
C MET A 54 15.01 -8.47 -0.51
N ASP A 55 14.19 -8.13 -1.49
CA ASP A 55 14.45 -7.02 -2.43
C ASP A 55 13.83 -5.71 -1.92
N LEU A 56 14.66 -4.81 -1.36
CA LEU A 56 14.19 -3.50 -0.89
C LEU A 56 13.67 -2.59 -2.01
N THR A 57 14.12 -2.77 -3.25
CA THR A 57 13.60 -2.02 -4.39
C THR A 57 12.16 -2.42 -4.66
N LEU A 58 11.86 -3.72 -4.57
CA LEU A 58 10.50 -4.25 -4.70
C LEU A 58 9.60 -3.79 -3.56
N VAL A 59 10.11 -3.77 -2.32
CA VAL A 59 9.39 -3.22 -1.15
C VAL A 59 9.04 -1.74 -1.37
N GLU A 60 10.04 -0.92 -1.72
CA GLU A 60 9.87 0.51 -1.92
C GLU A 60 8.87 0.79 -3.06
N ALA A 61 9.06 0.16 -4.22
CA ALA A 61 8.17 0.33 -5.37
C ALA A 61 6.73 -0.14 -5.07
N GLY A 62 6.59 -1.29 -4.41
CA GLY A 62 5.29 -1.83 -4.00
C GLY A 62 4.56 -0.87 -3.07
N ALA A 63 5.23 -0.36 -2.05
CA ALA A 63 4.67 0.61 -1.11
C ALA A 63 4.30 1.95 -1.78
N LEU A 64 5.15 2.48 -2.66
CA LEU A 64 4.85 3.74 -3.36
C LEU A 64 3.64 3.60 -4.31
N LEU A 65 3.49 2.46 -4.97
CA LEU A 65 2.53 2.32 -6.05
C LEU A 65 1.22 1.63 -5.64
N HIS A 66 1.13 0.99 -4.47
CA HIS A 66 -0.02 0.13 -4.12
C HIS A 66 -1.39 0.81 -4.26
N ASP A 67 -1.45 2.11 -4.00
CA ASP A 67 -2.65 2.93 -4.02
C ASP A 67 -2.70 3.93 -5.18
N ALA A 68 -1.80 3.84 -6.18
CA ALA A 68 -1.66 4.86 -7.22
C ALA A 68 -2.93 5.12 -8.05
N LEU A 69 -3.83 4.12 -8.13
CA LEU A 69 -5.16 4.21 -8.76
C LEU A 69 -6.30 4.15 -7.73
N ARG A 70 -6.11 4.79 -6.56
CA ARG A 70 -7.02 4.72 -5.39
C ARG A 70 -8.51 4.90 -5.69
N PHE A 71 -8.85 5.73 -6.67
CA PHE A 71 -10.25 6.05 -6.98
C PHE A 71 -10.91 5.11 -8.00
N VAL A 72 -10.19 4.14 -8.55
CA VAL A 72 -10.79 3.10 -9.38
C VAL A 72 -11.71 2.24 -8.52
N GLY A 73 -12.94 2.03 -8.99
CA GLY A 73 -13.99 1.35 -8.23
C GLY A 73 -14.71 2.26 -7.22
N MET A 74 -14.40 3.56 -7.22
CA MET A 74 -15.05 4.57 -6.38
C MET A 74 -15.74 5.65 -7.25
N PRO A 75 -16.95 5.40 -7.76
CA PRO A 75 -17.62 6.33 -8.68
C PRO A 75 -17.97 7.68 -8.04
N ASP A 76 -18.21 7.70 -6.73
CA ASP A 76 -18.61 8.90 -5.98
C ASP A 76 -17.46 9.44 -5.13
N ILE A 77 -16.51 10.13 -5.77
CA ILE A 77 -15.40 10.79 -5.08
C ILE A 77 -15.94 12.00 -4.30
N LYS A 78 -15.93 11.91 -2.97
CA LYS A 78 -16.33 13.02 -2.08
C LYS A 78 -15.25 14.10 -2.04
N LEU A 79 -15.42 15.14 -2.85
CA LEU A 79 -14.49 16.28 -2.92
C LEU A 79 -14.30 16.99 -1.56
N SER A 80 -15.26 16.89 -0.65
CA SER A 80 -15.17 17.43 0.72
C SER A 80 -14.10 16.77 1.58
N HIS A 81 -13.54 15.62 1.18
CA HIS A 81 -12.45 14.97 1.89
C HIS A 81 -11.07 15.52 1.53
N PHE A 82 -10.98 16.42 0.54
CA PHE A 82 -9.72 17.04 0.16
C PHE A 82 -9.59 18.40 0.84
N ALA A 83 -8.46 18.61 1.52
CA ALA A 83 -8.12 19.92 2.08
C ALA A 83 -8.01 21.02 1.00
N ILE A 84 -7.56 20.63 -0.19
CA ILE A 84 -7.53 21.48 -1.39
C ILE A 84 -8.29 20.74 -2.49
N PRO A 85 -9.33 21.34 -3.10
CA PRO A 85 -10.07 20.71 -4.19
C PRO A 85 -9.14 20.27 -5.34
N PRO A 86 -9.29 19.03 -5.85
CA PRO A 86 -8.57 18.56 -7.03
C PRO A 86 -8.81 19.43 -8.26
N SER A 87 -7.86 19.44 -9.20
CA SER A 87 -8.05 20.16 -10.46
C SER A 87 -9.10 19.48 -11.35
N PHE A 88 -9.64 20.22 -12.33
CA PHE A 88 -10.51 19.63 -13.34
C PHE A 88 -9.83 18.53 -14.15
N GLU A 89 -8.51 18.62 -14.33
CA GLU A 89 -7.71 17.62 -15.03
C GLU A 89 -7.63 16.32 -14.22
N ASP A 90 -7.37 16.41 -12.92
CA ASP A 90 -7.35 15.25 -12.02
C ASP A 90 -8.71 14.55 -11.98
N ILE A 91 -9.80 15.31 -11.82
CA ILE A 91 -11.16 14.76 -11.80
C ILE A 91 -11.46 14.02 -13.10
N ARG A 92 -11.08 14.60 -14.24
CA ARG A 92 -11.26 13.96 -15.55
C ARG A 92 -10.44 12.67 -15.64
N ALA A 93 -9.17 12.71 -15.26
CA ALA A 93 -8.29 11.55 -15.29
C ALA A 93 -8.86 10.39 -14.45
N TRP A 94 -9.38 10.67 -13.25
CA TRP A 94 -9.98 9.64 -12.39
C TRP A 94 -11.28 9.07 -12.97
N GLN A 95 -12.06 9.86 -13.70
CA GLN A 95 -13.25 9.37 -14.43
C GLN A 95 -12.85 8.47 -15.60
N GLU A 96 -11.85 8.85 -16.38
CA GLU A 96 -11.32 8.06 -17.49
C GLU A 96 -10.70 6.74 -17.00
N GLN A 97 -10.00 6.76 -15.87
CA GLN A 97 -9.46 5.57 -15.21
C GLN A 97 -10.58 4.62 -14.78
N ASN A 98 -11.65 5.12 -14.16
CA ASN A 98 -12.80 4.30 -13.79
C ASN A 98 -13.48 3.64 -15.01
N GLN A 99 -13.48 4.31 -16.16
CA GLN A 99 -13.96 3.70 -17.41
C GLN A 99 -12.96 2.66 -17.95
N LYS A 100 -11.66 2.97 -17.94
CA LYS A 100 -10.59 2.07 -18.44
C LYS A 100 -10.52 0.76 -17.64
N TYR A 101 -10.68 0.81 -16.33
CA TYR A 101 -10.59 -0.34 -15.43
C TYR A 101 -11.95 -0.75 -14.85
N ALA A 102 -13.01 -0.60 -15.63
CA ALA A 102 -14.37 -0.91 -15.19
C ALA A 102 -14.47 -2.35 -14.65
N GLY A 103 -15.00 -2.49 -13.44
CA GLY A 103 -15.17 -3.78 -12.75
C GLY A 103 -13.97 -4.23 -11.92
N LEU A 104 -12.86 -3.49 -11.92
CA LEU A 104 -11.70 -3.73 -11.06
C LEU A 104 -11.76 -2.87 -9.79
N ASN A 105 -11.13 -3.35 -8.71
CA ASN A 105 -10.77 -2.50 -7.57
C ASN A 105 -9.43 -1.77 -7.83
N HIS A 106 -9.03 -0.87 -6.93
CA HIS A 106 -7.80 -0.08 -7.09
C HIS A 106 -6.54 -0.95 -7.19
N ALA A 107 -6.42 -1.99 -6.35
CA ALA A 107 -5.28 -2.90 -6.33
C ALA A 107 -5.15 -3.67 -7.66
N GLN A 108 -6.26 -4.21 -8.16
CA GLN A 108 -6.32 -4.90 -9.46
C GLN A 108 -5.99 -3.96 -10.61
N ALA A 109 -6.50 -2.73 -10.58
CA ALA A 109 -6.28 -1.75 -11.63
C ALA A 109 -4.81 -1.34 -11.74
N ILE A 110 -4.14 -1.08 -10.60
CA ILE A 110 -2.73 -0.71 -10.63
C ILE A 110 -1.84 -1.89 -11.04
N CYS A 111 -2.17 -3.12 -10.61
CA CYS A 111 -1.47 -4.31 -11.09
C CYS A 111 -1.60 -4.48 -12.61
N ALA A 112 -2.82 -4.33 -13.16
CA ALA A 112 -3.05 -4.39 -14.59
C ALA A 112 -2.27 -3.31 -15.36
N GLU A 113 -2.23 -2.09 -14.82
CA GLU A 113 -1.48 -0.99 -15.43
C GLU A 113 0.03 -1.23 -15.43
N LEU A 114 0.61 -1.68 -14.31
CA LEU A 114 2.04 -1.94 -14.20
C LEU A 114 2.48 -3.10 -15.11
N LEU A 115 1.68 -4.16 -15.18
CA LEU A 115 1.92 -5.29 -16.09
C LEU A 115 1.83 -4.85 -17.55
N ALA A 116 0.85 -4.00 -17.91
CA ALA A 116 0.73 -3.47 -19.27
C ALA A 116 1.90 -2.56 -19.67
N ARG A 117 2.51 -1.88 -18.69
CA ARG A 117 3.75 -1.10 -18.87
C ARG A 117 5.02 -1.97 -18.94
N GLY A 118 4.90 -3.27 -18.66
CA GLY A 118 5.98 -4.24 -18.77
C GLY A 118 6.81 -4.44 -17.50
N TYR A 119 6.41 -3.87 -16.37
CA TYR A 119 7.09 -4.07 -15.09
C TYR A 119 7.01 -5.52 -14.60
N ASP A 120 7.94 -5.91 -13.73
CA ASP A 120 8.03 -7.28 -13.25
C ASP A 120 6.76 -7.73 -12.49
N LYS A 121 6.37 -9.00 -12.67
CA LYS A 121 5.16 -9.54 -12.04
C LYS A 121 5.24 -9.53 -10.51
N SER A 122 6.44 -9.67 -9.93
CA SER A 122 6.65 -9.63 -8.48
C SER A 122 6.12 -8.32 -7.86
N LEU A 123 6.21 -7.20 -8.57
CA LEU A 123 5.62 -5.92 -8.14
C LEU A 123 4.11 -5.99 -8.04
N ALA A 124 3.45 -6.54 -9.07
CA ALA A 124 2.01 -6.72 -9.07
C ALA A 124 1.55 -7.73 -7.99
N ASP A 125 2.37 -8.75 -7.71
CA ASP A 125 2.09 -9.74 -6.66
C ASP A 125 2.21 -9.14 -5.25
N VAL A 126 3.19 -8.26 -5.00
CA VAL A 126 3.28 -7.51 -3.74
C VAL A 126 2.09 -6.56 -3.60
N ILE A 127 1.78 -5.78 -4.63
CA ILE A 127 0.69 -4.79 -4.57
C ILE A 127 -0.65 -5.47 -4.35
N ARG A 128 -1.05 -6.50 -5.13
CA ARG A 128 -2.39 -7.08 -4.98
C ARG A 128 -2.64 -7.71 -3.59
N LYS A 129 -1.57 -8.01 -2.85
CA LYS A 129 -1.65 -8.66 -1.54
C LYS A 129 -1.83 -7.67 -0.37
N HIS A 130 -1.90 -6.35 -0.60
CA HIS A 130 -2.08 -5.37 0.48
C HIS A 130 -3.50 -5.32 1.10
N ASP A 131 -4.49 -5.93 0.44
CA ASP A 131 -5.87 -6.02 0.92
C ASP A 131 -5.99 -6.84 2.22
N PHE A 132 -6.84 -6.40 3.16
CA PHE A 132 -7.03 -7.04 4.48
C PHE A 132 -7.32 -8.54 4.41
N ASP A 133 -8.04 -9.01 3.38
CA ASP A 133 -8.42 -10.41 3.23
C ASP A 133 -7.20 -11.34 3.07
N ARG A 134 -6.08 -10.80 2.57
CA ARG A 134 -4.88 -11.56 2.23
C ARG A 134 -4.13 -12.06 3.46
N ILE A 135 -4.32 -11.46 4.63
CA ILE A 135 -3.60 -11.91 5.85
C ILE A 135 -4.07 -13.28 6.35
N ILE A 136 -5.29 -13.71 6.00
CA ILE A 136 -5.87 -15.00 6.39
C ILE A 136 -6.15 -15.93 5.21
N ASP A 137 -5.78 -15.53 3.99
CA ASP A 137 -5.99 -16.33 2.79
C ASP A 137 -5.00 -17.52 2.78
N PRO A 138 -5.48 -18.78 2.83
CA PRO A 138 -4.60 -19.94 2.92
C PRO A 138 -3.92 -20.32 1.60
N GLU A 139 -4.44 -19.83 0.46
CA GLU A 139 -3.90 -20.15 -0.87
C GLU A 139 -3.05 -19.01 -1.43
N ASP A 140 -3.35 -17.77 -1.05
CA ASP A 140 -2.79 -16.58 -1.65
C ASP A 140 -2.48 -15.48 -0.61
N GLY A 141 -2.02 -15.91 0.57
CA GLY A 141 -1.72 -15.04 1.70
C GLY A 141 -0.47 -14.18 1.55
N VAL A 142 -0.08 -13.44 2.59
CA VAL A 142 1.17 -12.64 2.59
C VAL A 142 2.37 -13.48 3.06
N ASP A 143 3.07 -14.10 2.13
CA ASP A 143 4.04 -15.16 2.43
C ASP A 143 5.49 -14.67 2.50
N THR A 144 5.85 -13.70 1.65
CA THR A 144 7.22 -13.17 1.59
C THR A 144 7.38 -11.91 2.43
N TRP A 145 8.61 -11.58 2.81
CA TRP A 145 8.89 -10.34 3.54
C TRP A 145 8.46 -9.10 2.77
N GLU A 146 8.62 -9.08 1.45
CA GLU A 146 8.19 -7.94 0.64
C GLU A 146 6.68 -7.73 0.71
N GLN A 147 5.91 -8.83 0.66
CA GLN A 147 4.45 -8.81 0.78
C GLN A 147 4.03 -8.38 2.20
N LYS A 148 4.62 -9.00 3.23
CA LYS A 148 4.35 -8.69 4.64
C LYS A 148 4.65 -7.24 4.98
N LEU A 149 5.78 -6.70 4.52
CA LEU A 149 6.21 -5.33 4.81
C LEU A 149 5.28 -4.29 4.19
N VAL A 150 4.95 -4.42 2.90
CA VAL A 150 4.02 -3.48 2.24
C VAL A 150 2.63 -3.57 2.87
N PHE A 151 2.14 -4.79 3.10
CA PHE A 151 0.85 -5.03 3.74
C PHE A 151 0.78 -4.39 5.13
N TYR A 152 1.78 -4.62 5.98
CA TYR A 152 1.82 -4.14 7.37
C TYR A 152 2.02 -2.63 7.43
N ALA A 153 2.97 -2.08 6.66
CA ALA A 153 3.26 -0.66 6.65
C ALA A 153 2.03 0.18 6.26
N ASP A 154 1.21 -0.27 5.31
CA ASP A 154 -0.07 0.37 4.95
C ASP A 154 -1.00 0.47 6.18
N LYS A 155 -1.06 -0.58 7.01
CA LYS A 155 -1.87 -0.57 8.24
C LYS A 155 -1.30 0.35 9.32
N ARG A 156 -0.01 0.66 9.28
CA ARG A 156 0.63 1.61 10.20
C ARG A 156 0.50 3.06 9.77
N VAL A 157 -0.16 3.35 8.64
CA VAL A 157 -0.45 4.71 8.20
C VAL A 157 -1.96 4.99 8.18
N CYS A 158 -2.37 6.03 8.89
CA CYS A 158 -3.70 6.61 8.79
C CYS A 158 -3.59 7.98 8.12
N HIS A 159 -4.14 8.10 6.91
CA HIS A 159 -3.93 9.28 6.06
C HIS A 159 -2.44 9.51 5.79
N ASP A 160 -1.83 10.48 6.44
CA ASP A 160 -0.41 10.81 6.35
C ASP A 160 0.29 10.80 7.72
N GLN A 161 -0.22 10.00 8.67
CA GLN A 161 0.34 9.84 10.01
C GLN A 161 0.64 8.38 10.34
N ILE A 162 1.77 8.15 11.02
CA ILE A 162 2.09 6.85 11.62
C ILE A 162 1.21 6.68 12.86
N VAL A 163 0.51 5.56 12.93
CA VAL A 163 -0.39 5.22 14.05
C VAL A 163 0.00 3.87 14.64
N ILE A 164 -0.39 3.61 15.88
CA ILE A 164 -0.28 2.26 16.45
C ILE A 164 -1.43 1.39 15.97
N LEU A 165 -1.19 0.08 15.82
CA LEU A 165 -2.13 -0.83 15.18
C LEU A 165 -3.47 -0.91 15.92
N LYS A 166 -3.43 -0.86 17.26
CA LYS A 166 -4.62 -0.85 18.11
C LYS A 166 -5.51 0.37 17.84
N GLU A 167 -4.93 1.57 17.76
CA GLU A 167 -5.65 2.80 17.44
C GLU A 167 -6.19 2.77 16.02
N ARG A 168 -5.40 2.22 15.07
CA ARG A 168 -5.84 2.04 13.69
C ARG A 168 -7.11 1.19 13.59
N PHE A 169 -7.15 0.06 14.29
CA PHE A 169 -8.30 -0.84 14.26
C PHE A 169 -9.51 -0.25 14.97
N GLN A 170 -9.29 0.50 16.04
CA GLN A 170 -10.37 1.26 16.69
C GLN A 170 -10.99 2.28 15.72
N ASP A 171 -10.18 3.09 15.02
CA ASP A 171 -10.67 4.03 14.00
C ASP A 171 -11.45 3.33 12.88
N ILE A 172 -10.97 2.17 12.41
CA ILE A 172 -11.69 1.38 11.39
C ILE A 172 -13.06 0.93 11.91
N ILE A 173 -13.15 0.45 13.15
CA ILE A 173 -14.41 0.03 13.78
C ILE A 173 -15.35 1.23 13.97
N GLU A 174 -14.84 2.38 14.39
CA GLU A 174 -15.64 3.60 14.56
C GLU A 174 -16.23 4.09 13.23
N ARG A 175 -15.44 4.05 12.15
CA ARG A 175 -15.90 4.41 10.79
C ARG A 175 -16.83 3.36 10.19
N TYR A 176 -16.65 2.09 10.53
CA TYR A 176 -17.44 0.97 10.03
C TYR A 176 -17.92 0.06 11.17
N PRO A 177 -18.93 0.47 11.97
CA PRO A 177 -19.37 -0.26 13.16
C PRO A 177 -19.78 -1.72 12.91
N ARG A 178 -20.18 -2.04 11.67
CA ARG A 178 -20.48 -3.41 11.23
C ARG A 178 -19.31 -4.39 11.40
N PHE A 179 -18.07 -3.91 11.47
CA PHE A 179 -16.88 -4.76 11.61
C PHE A 179 -16.58 -5.18 13.06
N ALA A 180 -17.13 -4.49 14.08
CA ALA A 180 -16.81 -4.75 15.49
C ALA A 180 -17.13 -6.20 15.94
N GLY A 181 -18.24 -6.74 15.43
CA GLY A 181 -18.75 -8.07 15.78
C GLY A 181 -18.61 -9.10 14.67
N ASP A 182 -17.90 -8.78 13.58
CA ASP A 182 -17.71 -9.69 12.46
C ASP A 182 -16.53 -10.64 12.74
N PRO A 183 -16.77 -11.97 12.88
CA PRO A 183 -15.72 -12.93 13.19
C PRO A 183 -14.56 -12.90 12.17
N ASP A 184 -14.87 -12.64 10.90
CA ASP A 184 -13.85 -12.58 9.84
C ASP A 184 -12.91 -11.39 10.02
N HIS A 185 -13.43 -10.22 10.41
CA HIS A 185 -12.61 -9.06 10.74
C HIS A 185 -11.80 -9.27 12.02
N GLN A 186 -12.37 -9.96 13.02
CA GLN A 186 -11.64 -10.30 14.24
C GLN A 186 -10.45 -11.23 13.97
N LEU A 187 -10.63 -12.23 13.11
CA LEU A 187 -9.55 -13.12 12.67
C LEU A 187 -8.46 -12.36 11.91
N LYS A 188 -8.84 -11.46 11.00
CA LYS A 188 -7.87 -10.61 10.28
C LYS A 188 -7.09 -9.74 11.25
N PHE A 189 -7.74 -9.04 12.17
CA PHE A 189 -7.05 -8.17 13.13
C PHE A 189 -6.09 -8.96 14.02
N ALA A 190 -6.49 -10.15 14.49
CA ALA A 190 -5.60 -11.03 15.24
C ALA A 190 -4.36 -11.41 14.42
N ALA A 191 -4.53 -11.86 13.17
CA ALA A 191 -3.42 -12.24 12.31
C ALA A 191 -2.47 -11.06 11.98
N ILE A 192 -2.98 -9.82 11.92
CA ILE A 192 -2.13 -8.64 11.72
C ILE A 192 -1.34 -8.31 13.00
N PHE A 193 -1.91 -8.52 14.19
CA PHE A 193 -1.16 -8.43 15.45
C PHE A 193 -0.08 -9.52 15.56
N ASP A 194 -0.37 -10.74 15.12
CA ASP A 194 0.62 -11.82 15.08
C ASP A 194 1.80 -11.45 14.15
N LEU A 195 1.51 -10.83 13.00
CA LEU A 195 2.53 -10.29 12.10
C LEU A 195 3.34 -9.16 12.73
N GLU A 196 2.70 -8.26 13.48
CA GLU A 196 3.39 -7.21 14.24
C GLU A 196 4.33 -7.82 15.28
N GLU A 197 3.88 -8.81 16.06
CA GLU A 197 4.71 -9.49 17.04
C GLU A 197 5.89 -10.22 16.38
N GLU A 198 5.67 -10.91 15.26
CA GLU A 198 6.74 -11.54 14.46
C GLU A 198 7.79 -10.53 14.03
N LEU A 199 7.35 -9.44 13.39
CA LEU A 199 8.21 -8.41 12.83
C LEU A 199 9.04 -7.73 13.91
N PHE A 200 8.41 -7.27 14.99
CA PHE A 200 9.08 -6.50 16.04
C PHE A 200 9.98 -7.33 16.95
N ARG A 201 9.67 -8.63 17.12
CA ARG A 201 10.58 -9.59 17.73
C ARG A 201 11.88 -9.75 16.95
N LEU A 202 11.83 -9.75 15.62
CA LEU A 202 13.01 -9.88 14.77
C LEU A 202 13.84 -8.59 14.70
N VAL A 203 13.20 -7.44 14.52
CA VAL A 203 13.94 -6.16 14.39
C VAL A 203 14.43 -5.60 15.72
N GLY A 204 13.96 -6.15 16.85
CA GLY A 204 14.36 -5.75 18.20
C GLY A 204 13.92 -4.33 18.56
N LEU A 205 12.70 -3.95 18.15
CA LEU A 205 12.11 -2.63 18.39
C LEU A 205 10.77 -2.76 19.11
N GLU A 206 10.30 -1.67 19.69
CA GLU A 206 8.94 -1.56 20.26
C GLU A 206 7.96 -1.07 19.19
N ALA A 207 6.91 -1.85 18.89
CA ALA A 207 5.96 -1.56 17.80
C ALA A 207 5.22 -0.23 17.97
N ASP A 208 4.83 0.11 19.20
CA ASP A 208 4.10 1.34 19.49
C ASP A 208 4.95 2.60 19.32
N ARG A 209 6.28 2.45 19.31
CA ARG A 209 7.25 3.55 19.15
C ARG A 209 7.75 3.71 17.71
N LEU A 210 7.15 3.02 16.74
CA LEU A 210 7.59 3.04 15.34
C LEU A 210 7.77 4.46 14.78
N GLY A 211 6.88 5.39 15.13
CA GLY A 211 6.98 6.79 14.69
C GLY A 211 8.26 7.47 15.16
N GLU A 212 8.75 7.16 16.37
CA GLU A 212 9.94 7.78 16.94
C GLU A 212 11.25 7.33 16.25
N TYR A 213 11.21 6.25 15.47
CA TYR A 213 12.39 5.73 14.77
C TYR A 213 12.54 6.27 13.34
N LEU A 214 11.51 6.94 12.83
CA LEU A 214 11.42 7.46 11.46
C LEU A 214 11.55 8.99 11.37
N ASP A 215 11.61 9.68 12.52
CA ASP A 215 11.80 11.13 12.67
C ASP A 215 13.28 11.58 12.58
#